data_AF-A0A4S4CCP0-F1
#
_entry.id   AF-A0A4S4CCP0-F1
#
_cell.length_a   1.000
_cell.length_b   1.000
_cell.length_c   1.000
_cell.angle_alpha   90.00
_cell.angle_beta   90.00
_cell.angle_gamma   90.00
#
_symmetry.space_group_name_H-M   'P 1'
#
loop_
_entity.id
_entity.type
_entity.pdbx_description
1 polymer ?
#
loop_
_entity_poly.entity_id
_entity_poly.type
_entity_poly.pdbx_seq_one_letter_code
_entity_poly.pdbx_strand_id
1 'polypeptide(L)'
;MFREYEAFKQAVANLNKRSDELQRELNDKRTEREQAMSRYQEMLVEDSSGIKSHSTADISDVKARADRLAIEIGVMEERIELVKKGKPEQLESLLEDVQAGWRREVELIAPQVERVFEEARELRAQLTLKIAEGNQHYARASELRGLLNEAESLAGLGNDRETKQLGIPEHPLTSEYNPAFMKGGVTDKCVLPTARELEEAYRYGELPRWIEYYAETGEVVTNATVNELRSQAETKGDQSRKNLFARLFGGKS
;
A
#
# COMPACT_ATOMS: atom_id res chain seq x y z
N MET A 1 -2.74 -10.46 13.16
CA MET A 1 -3.14 -11.45 12.16
C MET A 1 -4.38 -12.13 12.69
N PHE A 2 -5.51 -12.10 11.97
CA PHE A 2 -6.80 -12.52 12.50
C PHE A 2 -7.03 -14.04 12.33
N ARG A 3 -7.86 -14.61 13.19
CA ARG A 3 -8.01 -16.07 13.39
C ARG A 3 -8.43 -16.81 12.12
N GLU A 4 -9.28 -16.20 11.33
CA GLU A 4 -9.82 -16.77 10.09
C GLU A 4 -8.72 -16.95 9.02
N TYR A 5 -7.75 -16.04 8.96
CA TYR A 5 -6.60 -16.17 8.05
C TYR A 5 -5.68 -17.33 8.43
N GLU A 6 -5.47 -17.56 9.73
CA GLU A 6 -4.70 -18.72 10.20
C GLU A 6 -5.42 -20.05 9.89
N ALA A 7 -6.74 -20.09 10.05
CA ALA A 7 -7.55 -21.25 9.68
C ALA A 7 -7.46 -21.53 8.16
N PHE A 8 -7.55 -20.49 7.33
CA PHE A 8 -7.37 -20.60 5.88
C PHE A 8 -5.98 -21.12 5.52
N LYS A 9 -4.92 -20.59 6.14
CA LYS A 9 -3.54 -21.03 5.90
C LYS A 9 -3.33 -22.50 6.29
N GLN A 10 -3.89 -22.93 7.41
CA GLN A 10 -3.86 -24.33 7.84
C GLN A 10 -4.62 -25.24 6.86
N ALA A 11 -5.79 -24.81 6.38
CA ALA A 11 -6.55 -25.56 5.38
C ALA A 11 -5.78 -25.74 4.06
N VAL A 12 -5.14 -24.68 3.56
CA VAL A 12 -4.26 -24.74 2.38
C VAL A 12 -3.11 -25.74 2.60
N ALA A 13 -2.44 -25.67 3.75
CA ALA A 13 -1.34 -26.56 4.08
C ALA A 13 -1.79 -28.03 4.15
N ASN A 14 -2.93 -28.31 4.79
CA ASN A 14 -3.49 -29.66 4.91
C ASN A 14 -3.89 -30.23 3.55
N LEU A 15 -4.53 -29.43 2.68
CA LEU A 15 -4.92 -29.87 1.33
C LEU A 15 -3.72 -30.11 0.43
N ASN A 16 -2.68 -29.27 0.51
CA ASN A 16 -1.43 -29.50 -0.22
C ASN A 16 -0.74 -30.78 0.25
N LYS A 17 -0.59 -30.94 1.58
CA LYS A 17 0.02 -32.14 2.17
C LYS A 17 -0.70 -33.41 1.72
N ARG A 18 -2.04 -33.42 1.76
CA ARG A 18 -2.85 -34.56 1.31
C ARG A 18 -2.67 -34.84 -0.19
N SER A 19 -2.59 -33.81 -1.02
CA SER A 19 -2.32 -33.97 -2.46
C SER A 19 -0.93 -34.56 -2.71
N ASP A 20 0.08 -34.10 -1.95
CA ASP A 20 1.45 -34.59 -2.07
C ASP A 20 1.58 -36.05 -1.60
N GLU A 21 0.90 -36.41 -0.51
CA GLU A 21 0.83 -37.79 0.00
C GLU A 21 0.21 -38.73 -1.04
N LEU A 22 -0.95 -38.35 -1.62
CA LEU A 22 -1.58 -39.14 -2.68
C LEU A 22 -0.70 -39.26 -3.93
N GLN A 23 0.01 -38.19 -4.30
CA GLN A 23 0.91 -38.22 -5.46
C GLN A 23 2.12 -39.13 -5.22
N ARG A 24 2.64 -39.19 -3.99
CA ARG A 24 3.71 -40.13 -3.60
C ARG A 24 3.21 -41.57 -3.66
N GLU A 25 2.06 -41.86 -3.03
CA GLU A 25 1.46 -43.20 -3.08
C GLU A 25 1.21 -43.67 -4.53
N LEU A 26 0.71 -42.78 -5.40
CA LEU A 26 0.52 -43.08 -6.81
C LEU A 26 1.83 -43.43 -7.51
N ASN A 27 2.90 -42.68 -7.23
CA ASN A 27 4.21 -42.95 -7.82
C ASN A 27 4.78 -44.28 -7.33
N ASP A 28 4.68 -44.58 -6.03
CA ASP A 28 5.12 -45.86 -5.46
C ASP A 28 4.38 -47.03 -6.12
N LYS A 29 3.06 -46.90 -6.32
CA LYS A 29 2.24 -47.91 -7.02
C LYS A 29 2.61 -48.09 -8.48
N ARG A 30 2.92 -47.00 -9.18
CA ARG A 30 3.41 -47.05 -10.57
C ARG A 30 4.75 -47.80 -10.65
N THR A 31 5.67 -47.51 -9.74
CA THR A 31 6.95 -48.24 -9.65
C THR A 31 6.75 -49.72 -9.31
N GLU A 32 5.88 -50.05 -8.34
CA GLU A 32 5.54 -51.46 -8.04
C GLU A 32 4.96 -52.18 -9.26
N ARG A 33 4.09 -51.50 -10.03
CA ARG A 33 3.48 -52.08 -11.24
C ARG A 33 4.51 -52.30 -12.33
N GLU A 34 5.40 -51.34 -12.57
CA GLU A 34 6.49 -51.49 -13.53
C GLU A 34 7.39 -52.68 -13.17
N GLN A 35 7.79 -52.80 -11.90
CA GLN A 35 8.57 -53.94 -11.42
C GLN A 35 7.84 -55.28 -11.62
N ALA A 36 6.54 -55.35 -11.31
CA ALA A 36 5.74 -56.54 -11.52
C ALA A 36 5.61 -56.90 -13.01
N MET A 37 5.45 -55.91 -13.88
CA MET A 37 5.39 -56.11 -15.34
C MET A 37 6.72 -56.54 -15.94
N SER A 38 7.84 -55.93 -15.52
CA SER A 38 9.19 -56.35 -15.93
C SER A 38 9.46 -57.79 -15.51
N ARG A 39 9.13 -58.15 -14.26
CA ARG A 39 9.26 -59.52 -13.77
C ARG A 39 8.39 -60.51 -14.55
N TYR A 40 7.15 -60.14 -14.88
CA TYR A 40 6.28 -60.96 -15.72
C TYR A 40 6.90 -61.19 -17.11
N GLN A 41 7.45 -60.15 -17.74
CA GLN A 41 8.12 -60.25 -19.04
C GLN A 41 9.38 -61.11 -18.97
N GLU A 42 10.22 -60.94 -17.94
CA GLU A 42 11.40 -61.77 -17.71
C GLU A 42 11.02 -63.24 -17.56
N MET A 43 10.00 -63.56 -16.74
CA MET A 43 9.54 -64.94 -16.56
C MET A 43 9.06 -65.58 -17.86
N LEU A 44 8.36 -64.83 -18.72
CA LEU A 44 7.96 -65.31 -20.04
C LEU A 44 9.16 -65.57 -20.97
N VAL A 45 10.17 -64.71 -20.93
CA VAL A 45 11.39 -64.88 -21.74
C VAL A 45 12.22 -66.07 -21.24
N GLU A 46 12.40 -66.22 -19.93
CA GLU A 46 13.14 -67.33 -19.32
C GLU A 46 12.49 -68.69 -19.59
N ASP A 47 11.16 -68.77 -19.49
CA ASP A 47 10.40 -69.99 -19.74
C ASP A 47 10.42 -70.37 -21.24
N SER A 48 10.25 -69.39 -22.14
CA SER A 48 10.30 -69.61 -23.59
C SER A 48 11.70 -69.92 -24.14
N SER A 49 12.75 -69.40 -23.50
CA SER A 49 14.15 -69.66 -23.87
C SER A 49 14.73 -70.92 -23.22
N GLY A 50 14.00 -71.56 -22.30
CA GLY A 50 14.45 -72.76 -21.59
C GLY A 50 15.58 -72.52 -20.57
N ILE A 51 15.87 -71.26 -20.24
CA ILE A 51 16.90 -70.89 -19.24
C ILE A 51 16.43 -71.28 -17.84
N LYS A 52 15.14 -71.09 -17.54
CA LYS A 52 14.51 -71.42 -16.26
C LYS A 52 13.03 -71.68 -16.48
N SER A 53 12.56 -72.86 -16.08
CA SER A 53 11.14 -73.19 -16.16
C SER A 53 10.40 -72.57 -14.98
N HIS A 54 9.32 -71.84 -15.29
CA HIS A 54 8.41 -71.27 -14.29
C HIS A 54 7.06 -71.99 -14.40
N SER A 55 6.34 -72.14 -13.28
CA SER A 55 5.00 -72.70 -13.37
C SER A 55 4.04 -71.69 -14.00
N THR A 56 3.03 -72.17 -14.73
CA THR A 56 1.97 -71.32 -15.28
C THR A 56 1.20 -70.58 -14.19
N ALA A 57 1.12 -71.15 -12.99
CA ALA A 57 0.53 -70.52 -11.82
C ALA A 57 1.35 -69.29 -11.38
N ASP A 58 2.67 -69.41 -11.26
CA ASP A 58 3.55 -68.31 -10.85
C ASP A 58 3.50 -67.14 -11.85
N ILE A 59 3.51 -67.44 -13.15
CA ILE A 59 3.40 -66.42 -14.22
C ILE A 59 2.04 -65.70 -14.13
N SER A 60 0.95 -66.47 -13.91
CA SER A 60 -0.39 -65.93 -13.75
C SER A 60 -0.52 -65.04 -12.50
N ASP A 61 0.13 -65.41 -11.38
CA ASP A 61 0.08 -64.65 -10.14
C ASP A 61 0.78 -63.30 -10.25
N VAL A 62 1.95 -63.24 -10.92
CA VAL A 62 2.67 -61.98 -11.16
C VAL A 62 1.86 -61.06 -12.08
N LYS A 63 1.25 -61.61 -13.14
CA LYS A 63 0.34 -60.85 -14.00
C LYS A 63 -0.86 -60.32 -13.22
N ALA A 64 -1.51 -61.16 -12.42
CA ALA A 64 -2.66 -60.76 -11.60
C ALA A 64 -2.29 -59.69 -10.55
N ARG A 65 -1.03 -59.67 -10.07
CA ARG A 65 -0.55 -58.57 -9.22
C ARG A 65 -0.41 -57.26 -10.01
N ALA A 66 0.16 -57.31 -11.21
CA ALA A 66 0.29 -56.12 -12.06
C ALA A 66 -1.07 -55.54 -12.47
N ASP A 67 -2.04 -56.39 -12.80
CA ASP A 67 -3.41 -55.99 -13.15
C ASP A 67 -4.14 -55.38 -11.94
N ARG A 68 -3.97 -55.94 -10.74
CA ARG A 68 -4.50 -55.35 -9.50
C ARG A 68 -3.90 -53.97 -9.23
N LEU A 69 -2.58 -53.81 -9.39
CA LEU A 69 -1.93 -52.51 -9.24
C LEU A 69 -2.41 -51.49 -10.27
N ALA A 70 -2.75 -51.90 -11.49
CA ALA A 70 -3.34 -51.01 -12.49
C ALA A 70 -4.70 -50.45 -12.05
N ILE A 71 -5.54 -51.29 -11.43
CA ILE A 71 -6.82 -50.86 -10.86
C ILE A 71 -6.58 -49.90 -9.67
N GLU A 72 -5.67 -50.23 -8.76
CA GLU A 72 -5.31 -49.37 -7.61
C GLU A 72 -4.82 -47.99 -8.08
N ILE A 73 -3.98 -47.94 -9.12
CA ILE A 73 -3.49 -46.71 -9.75
C ILE A 73 -4.66 -45.87 -10.28
N GLY A 74 -5.60 -46.48 -11.01
CA GLY A 74 -6.77 -45.77 -11.54
C GLY A 74 -7.62 -45.12 -10.44
N VAL A 75 -7.87 -45.86 -9.35
CA VAL A 75 -8.59 -45.33 -8.18
C VAL A 75 -7.83 -44.18 -7.51
N MET A 76 -6.49 -44.26 -7.42
CA MET A 76 -5.68 -43.16 -6.87
C MET A 76 -5.70 -41.92 -7.76
N GLU A 77 -5.62 -42.08 -9.07
CA GLU A 77 -5.72 -40.98 -10.04
C GLU A 77 -7.06 -40.25 -9.91
N GLU A 78 -8.16 -40.99 -9.81
CA GLU A 78 -9.50 -40.43 -9.54
C GLU A 78 -9.56 -39.66 -8.22
N ARG A 79 -8.98 -40.22 -7.14
CA ARG A 79 -8.91 -39.54 -5.82
C ARG A 79 -8.12 -38.24 -5.88
N ILE A 80 -6.98 -38.22 -6.59
CA ILE A 80 -6.19 -37.00 -6.78
C ILE A 80 -6.99 -35.95 -7.55
N GLU A 81 -7.68 -36.36 -8.61
CA GLU A 81 -8.56 -35.48 -9.38
C GLU A 81 -9.69 -34.88 -8.52
N LEU A 82 -10.34 -35.69 -7.69
CA LEU A 82 -11.37 -35.23 -6.76
C LEU A 82 -10.84 -34.19 -5.77
N VAL A 83 -9.64 -34.43 -5.19
CA VAL A 83 -9.01 -33.46 -4.29
C VAL A 83 -8.64 -32.16 -5.02
N LYS A 84 -8.11 -32.25 -6.25
CA LYS A 84 -7.78 -31.08 -7.07
C LYS A 84 -9.00 -30.24 -7.41
N LYS A 85 -10.12 -30.89 -7.75
CA LYS A 85 -11.40 -30.23 -8.07
C LYS A 85 -12.11 -29.67 -6.84
N GLY A 86 -12.11 -30.37 -5.71
CA GLY A 86 -12.77 -29.93 -4.48
C GLY A 86 -11.98 -28.88 -3.68
N LYS A 87 -10.67 -28.75 -3.93
CA LYS A 87 -9.82 -27.76 -3.23
C LYS A 87 -10.28 -26.31 -3.45
N PRO A 88 -10.52 -25.82 -4.69
CA PRO A 88 -11.05 -24.49 -4.93
C PRO A 88 -12.34 -24.22 -4.13
N GLU A 89 -13.32 -25.12 -4.19
CA GLU A 89 -14.62 -24.95 -3.51
C GLU A 89 -14.47 -24.84 -1.98
N GLN A 90 -13.63 -25.71 -1.39
CA GLN A 90 -13.35 -25.65 0.05
C GLN A 90 -12.62 -24.36 0.44
N LEU A 91 -11.64 -23.92 -0.36
CA LEU A 91 -10.90 -22.70 -0.07
C LEU A 91 -11.74 -21.44 -0.30
N GLU A 92 -12.65 -21.46 -1.27
CA GLU A 92 -13.57 -20.35 -1.54
C GLU A 92 -14.49 -20.07 -0.35
N SER A 93 -15.05 -21.12 0.26
CA SER A 93 -15.87 -20.96 1.48
C SER A 93 -15.10 -20.30 2.64
N LEU A 94 -13.83 -20.68 2.84
CA LEU A 94 -12.99 -20.09 3.88
C LEU A 94 -12.51 -18.68 3.50
N LEU A 95 -12.43 -18.37 2.21
CA LEU A 95 -12.04 -17.04 1.75
C LEU A 95 -13.09 -16.00 2.10
N GLU A 96 -14.38 -16.35 2.06
CA GLU A 96 -15.46 -15.47 2.50
C GLU A 96 -15.31 -15.10 3.98
N ASP A 97 -15.00 -16.08 4.84
CA ASP A 97 -14.72 -15.85 6.26
C ASP A 97 -13.50 -14.96 6.46
N VAL A 98 -12.44 -15.17 5.67
CA VAL A 98 -11.24 -14.33 5.72
C VAL A 98 -11.54 -12.89 5.31
N GLN A 99 -12.35 -12.68 4.27
CA GLN A 99 -12.77 -11.35 3.83
C GLN A 99 -13.62 -10.66 4.89
N ALA A 100 -14.55 -11.39 5.52
CA ALA A 100 -15.35 -10.87 6.63
C ALA A 100 -14.47 -10.50 7.83
N GLY A 101 -13.52 -11.38 8.18
CA GLY A 101 -12.52 -11.11 9.21
C GLY A 101 -11.71 -9.86 8.93
N TRP A 102 -11.19 -9.72 7.71
CA TRP A 102 -10.45 -8.54 7.28
C TRP A 102 -11.29 -7.26 7.37
N ARG A 103 -12.54 -7.26 6.90
CA ARG A 103 -13.43 -6.08 6.99
C ARG A 103 -13.63 -5.64 8.43
N ARG A 104 -13.89 -6.57 9.35
CA ARG A 104 -14.04 -6.25 10.79
C ARG A 104 -12.77 -5.64 11.38
N GLU A 105 -11.60 -6.21 11.09
CA GLU A 105 -10.33 -5.66 11.57
C GLU A 105 -10.08 -4.25 11.00
N VAL A 106 -10.39 -4.04 9.72
CA VAL A 106 -10.31 -2.70 9.10
C VAL A 106 -11.30 -1.73 9.75
N GLU A 107 -12.55 -2.14 10.01
CA GLU A 107 -13.55 -1.31 10.69
C GLU A 107 -13.12 -0.91 12.11
N LEU A 108 -12.35 -1.75 12.81
CA LEU A 108 -11.80 -1.44 14.14
C LEU A 108 -10.61 -0.48 14.08
N ILE A 109 -9.78 -0.57 13.05
CA ILE A 109 -8.55 0.21 12.89
C ILE A 109 -8.85 1.55 12.20
N ALA A 110 -9.80 1.60 11.26
CA ALA A 110 -10.10 2.76 10.44
C ALA A 110 -10.38 4.03 11.27
N PRO A 111 -11.22 4.00 12.33
CA PRO A 111 -11.45 5.19 13.16
C PRO A 111 -10.19 5.69 13.88
N GLN A 112 -9.29 4.79 14.25
CA GLN A 112 -8.02 5.14 14.90
C GLN A 112 -7.09 5.84 13.92
N VAL A 113 -7.03 5.32 12.70
CA VAL A 113 -6.27 5.91 11.59
C VAL A 113 -6.85 7.28 11.24
N GLU A 114 -8.17 7.39 11.11
CA GLU A 114 -8.87 8.66 10.84
C GLU A 114 -8.55 9.71 11.91
N ARG A 115 -8.61 9.33 13.19
CA ARG A 115 -8.24 10.22 14.30
C ARG A 115 -6.80 10.73 14.21
N VAL A 116 -5.85 9.83 13.94
CA VAL A 116 -4.44 10.24 13.77
C VAL A 116 -4.29 11.21 12.60
N PHE A 117 -5.04 10.99 11.52
CA PHE A 117 -5.03 11.91 10.38
C PHE A 117 -5.72 13.25 10.67
N GLU A 118 -6.77 13.28 11.49
CA GLU A 118 -7.38 14.52 11.98
C GLU A 118 -6.39 15.34 12.82
N GLU A 119 -5.72 14.71 13.79
CA GLU A 119 -4.68 15.34 14.61
C GLU A 119 -3.53 15.86 13.73
N ALA A 120 -3.11 15.09 12.71
CA ALA A 120 -2.06 15.52 11.80
C ALA A 120 -2.47 16.72 10.92
N ARG A 121 -3.73 16.79 10.48
CA ARG A 121 -4.26 17.96 9.74
C ARG A 121 -4.27 19.21 10.63
N GLU A 122 -4.65 19.08 11.89
CA GLU A 122 -4.60 20.17 12.88
C GLU A 122 -3.16 20.69 13.05
N LEU A 123 -2.21 19.78 13.31
CA LEU A 123 -0.80 20.12 13.48
C LEU A 123 -0.22 20.81 12.25
N ARG A 124 -0.59 20.37 11.04
CA ARG A 124 -0.20 21.06 9.80
C ARG A 124 -0.76 22.47 9.75
N ALA A 125 -2.05 22.67 10.03
CA ALA A 125 -2.66 23.99 10.01
C ALA A 125 -1.94 24.93 10.99
N GLN A 126 -1.66 24.46 12.21
CA GLN A 126 -0.89 25.19 13.22
C GLN A 126 0.53 25.54 12.74
N LEU A 127 1.24 24.59 12.13
CA LEU A 127 2.58 24.81 11.58
C LEU A 127 2.57 25.88 10.49
N THR A 128 1.65 25.79 9.52
CA THR A 128 1.57 26.78 8.43
C THR A 128 1.17 28.16 8.94
N LEU A 129 0.29 28.25 9.93
CA LEU A 129 -0.04 29.51 10.60
C LEU A 129 1.19 30.13 11.28
N LYS A 130 1.99 29.32 11.98
CA LYS A 130 3.22 29.80 12.63
C LYS A 130 4.27 30.25 11.61
N ILE A 131 4.36 29.59 10.46
CA ILE A 131 5.23 30.02 9.35
C ILE A 131 4.77 31.40 8.82
N ALA A 132 3.47 31.59 8.60
CA ALA A 132 2.93 32.88 8.15
C ALA A 132 3.10 34.00 9.21
N GLU A 133 2.97 33.69 10.50
CA GLU A 133 3.30 34.63 11.59
C GLU A 133 4.79 34.99 11.56
N GLY A 134 5.67 34.01 11.36
CA GLY A 134 7.11 34.22 11.16
C GLY A 134 7.43 35.13 9.99
N ASN A 135 6.66 35.08 8.90
CA ASN A 135 6.82 35.99 7.76
C ASN A 135 6.67 37.47 8.16
N GLN A 136 5.76 37.80 9.09
CA GLN A 136 5.60 39.19 9.53
C GLN A 136 6.87 39.72 10.22
N HIS A 137 7.49 38.88 11.06
CA HIS A 137 8.75 39.21 11.70
C HIS A 137 9.91 39.27 10.68
N TYR A 138 9.92 38.36 9.71
CA TYR A 138 10.89 38.35 8.61
C TYR A 138 10.79 39.64 7.77
N ALA A 139 9.59 40.03 7.35
CA ALA A 139 9.34 41.22 6.56
C ALA A 139 9.83 42.48 7.28
N ARG A 140 9.52 42.61 8.56
CA ARG A 140 10.00 43.72 9.40
C ARG A 140 11.52 43.74 9.55
N ALA A 141 12.14 42.58 9.78
CA ALA A 141 13.59 42.48 9.90
C ALA A 141 14.29 42.82 8.57
N SER A 142 13.69 42.40 7.43
CA SER A 142 14.16 42.74 6.09
C SER A 142 14.05 44.23 5.79
N GLU A 143 12.95 44.88 6.19
CA GLU A 143 12.77 46.32 6.09
C GLU A 143 13.84 47.08 6.90
N LEU A 144 14.04 46.70 8.17
CA LEU A 144 15.07 47.31 9.03
C LEU A 144 16.48 47.13 8.45
N ARG A 145 16.77 45.97 7.86
CA ARG A 145 18.03 45.72 7.14
C ARG A 145 18.15 46.63 5.91
N GLY A 146 17.06 46.84 5.16
CA GLY A 146 17.02 47.79 4.04
C GLY A 146 17.39 49.21 4.47
N LEU A 147 16.78 49.69 5.55
CA LEU A 147 17.07 51.02 6.13
C LEU A 147 18.52 51.13 6.61
N LEU A 148 19.07 50.08 7.22
CA LEU A 148 20.47 50.04 7.65
C LEU A 148 21.42 50.12 6.46
N ASN A 149 21.19 49.33 5.40
CA ASN A 149 22.01 49.36 4.19
C ASN A 149 21.96 50.75 3.51
N GLU A 150 20.78 51.41 3.50
CA GLU A 150 20.64 52.77 2.98
C GLU A 150 21.47 53.76 3.80
N ALA A 151 21.40 53.69 5.12
CA ALA A 151 22.19 54.54 6.02
C ALA A 151 23.70 54.32 5.88
N GLU A 152 24.16 53.06 5.78
CA GLU A 152 25.56 52.71 5.50
C GLU A 152 26.02 53.31 4.17
N SER A 153 25.21 53.14 3.12
CA SER A 153 25.50 53.70 1.80
C SER A 153 25.61 55.23 1.82
N LEU A 154 24.71 55.93 2.52
CA LEU A 154 24.77 57.39 2.68
C LEU A 154 25.99 57.85 3.47
N ALA A 155 26.45 57.05 4.44
CA ALA A 155 27.66 57.31 5.21
C ALA A 155 28.96 57.03 4.43
N GLY A 156 28.88 56.53 3.20
CA GLY A 156 30.05 56.11 2.41
C GLY A 156 30.70 54.83 2.93
N LEU A 157 30.05 54.14 3.87
CA LEU A 157 30.44 52.83 4.36
C LEU A 157 29.81 51.82 3.38
N GLY A 158 30.60 51.30 2.44
CA GLY A 158 30.09 50.27 1.54
C GLY A 158 29.56 49.08 2.34
N ASN A 159 28.45 48.47 1.88
CA ASN A 159 27.74 47.34 2.53
C ASN A 159 28.66 46.47 3.42
N ASP A 160 28.62 46.70 4.74
CA ASP A 160 29.51 46.01 5.67
C ASP A 160 29.18 44.51 5.71
N ARG A 161 30.20 43.66 5.85
CA ARG A 161 30.03 42.20 5.85
C ARG A 161 29.41 41.70 7.16
N GLU A 162 29.62 42.40 8.27
CA GLU A 162 29.10 42.01 9.59
C GLU A 162 27.57 42.18 9.69
N THR A 163 27.03 43.27 9.13
CA THR A 163 25.57 43.52 9.13
C THR A 163 24.79 42.55 8.23
N LYS A 164 25.46 41.92 7.25
CA LYS A 164 24.90 40.80 6.46
C LYS A 164 24.78 39.49 7.25
N GLN A 165 25.53 39.32 8.34
CA GLN A 165 25.59 38.06 9.10
C GLN A 165 24.68 38.06 10.34
N LEU A 166 23.97 39.15 10.63
CA LEU A 166 22.91 39.19 11.64
C LEU A 166 21.68 38.45 11.08
N GLY A 167 21.80 37.12 11.16
CA GLY A 167 21.02 36.14 10.41
C GLY A 167 19.53 36.16 10.71
N ILE A 168 18.77 36.71 9.76
CA ILE A 168 17.41 36.26 9.54
C ILE A 168 17.54 34.91 8.80
N PRO A 169 16.91 33.82 9.27
CA PRO A 169 16.95 32.54 8.57
C PRO A 169 16.59 32.72 7.09
N GLU A 170 17.47 32.32 6.18
CA GLU A 170 17.26 32.44 4.74
C GLU A 170 16.53 31.18 4.24
N HIS A 171 15.19 31.25 4.28
CA HIS A 171 14.26 30.27 3.75
C HIS A 171 14.17 28.93 4.52
N PRO A 172 12.97 28.32 4.60
CA PRO A 172 12.89 26.89 4.88
C PRO A 172 13.62 26.19 3.74
N LEU A 173 14.45 25.18 4.07
CA LEU A 173 15.13 24.32 3.09
C LEU A 173 14.08 23.49 2.31
N THR A 174 13.29 24.14 1.45
CA THR A 174 12.26 23.50 0.61
C THR A 174 12.86 22.70 -0.52
N SER A 175 14.16 22.90 -0.84
CA SER A 175 14.92 22.09 -1.79
C SER A 175 14.98 20.61 -1.39
N GLU A 176 14.77 20.29 -0.12
CA GLU A 176 14.72 18.91 0.40
C GLU A 176 13.31 18.30 0.33
N TYR A 177 12.27 19.13 0.14
CA TYR A 177 10.90 18.67 -0.06
C TYR A 177 10.70 18.30 -1.54
N ASN A 178 11.11 17.09 -1.92
CA ASN A 178 10.87 16.58 -3.27
C ASN A 178 9.58 15.73 -3.31
N PRO A 179 8.48 16.25 -3.88
CA PRO A 179 7.21 15.53 -3.97
C PRO A 179 7.30 14.26 -4.85
N ALA A 180 8.36 14.08 -5.65
CA ALA A 180 8.57 12.87 -6.42
C ALA A 180 8.88 11.63 -5.57
N PHE A 181 9.29 11.79 -4.30
CA PHE A 181 9.46 10.67 -3.35
C PHE A 181 8.18 10.30 -2.60
N MET A 182 7.12 11.11 -2.69
CA MET A 182 5.78 10.80 -2.16
C MET A 182 4.93 10.00 -3.15
N LYS A 183 5.55 9.18 -4.01
CA LYS A 183 4.84 8.26 -4.92
C LYS A 183 4.19 7.07 -4.22
N GLY A 184 4.41 6.90 -2.91
CA GLY A 184 3.78 5.88 -2.09
C GLY A 184 2.44 6.33 -1.52
N GLY A 185 1.42 6.49 -2.37
CA GLY A 185 0.01 6.32 -2.00
C GLY A 185 -0.56 7.08 -0.79
N VAL A 186 0.05 8.17 -0.32
CA VAL A 186 -0.60 9.03 0.70
C VAL A 186 -1.70 9.80 -0.02
N THR A 187 -2.90 9.24 0.02
CA THR A 187 -4.11 9.79 -0.64
C THR A 187 -4.64 11.04 0.04
N ASP A 188 -4.20 11.32 1.28
CA ASP A 188 -4.63 12.50 2.02
C ASP A 188 -3.70 13.71 1.82
N LYS A 189 -4.09 14.56 0.87
CA LYS A 189 -3.40 15.82 0.56
C LYS A 189 -3.47 16.85 1.68
N CYS A 190 -4.30 16.65 2.71
CA CYS A 190 -4.48 17.57 3.84
C CYS A 190 -3.50 17.28 5.00
N VAL A 191 -2.66 16.24 4.91
CA VAL A 191 -1.76 15.85 6.01
C VAL A 191 -0.34 16.40 5.83
N LEU A 192 0.19 16.38 4.61
CA LEU A 192 1.53 16.89 4.31
C LEU A 192 1.43 18.23 3.58
N PRO A 193 2.07 19.30 4.10
CA PRO A 193 2.06 20.60 3.44
C PRO A 193 2.87 20.51 2.14
N THR A 194 2.29 20.96 1.03
CA THR A 194 3.00 20.99 -0.25
C THR A 194 4.11 22.04 -0.21
N ALA A 195 5.17 21.83 -1.01
CA ALA A 195 6.24 22.81 -1.16
C ALA A 195 5.72 24.22 -1.49
N ARG A 196 4.69 24.30 -2.34
CA ARG A 196 4.09 25.58 -2.76
C ARG A 196 3.40 26.28 -1.60
N GLU A 197 2.63 25.56 -0.78
CA GLU A 197 1.94 26.16 0.37
C GLU A 197 2.93 26.65 1.43
N LEU A 198 4.02 25.91 1.67
CA LEU A 198 5.09 26.37 2.57
C LEU A 198 5.82 27.59 2.01
N GLU A 199 6.07 27.62 0.70
CA GLU A 199 6.70 28.76 0.04
C GLU A 199 5.81 30.00 0.07
N GLU A 200 4.52 29.87 -0.24
CA GLU A 200 3.53 30.95 -0.21
C GLU A 200 3.39 31.53 1.21
N ALA A 201 3.24 30.67 2.23
CA ALA A 201 3.16 31.09 3.63
C ALA A 201 4.46 31.75 4.10
N TYR A 202 5.63 31.22 3.73
CA TYR A 202 6.90 31.76 4.18
C TYR A 202 7.29 33.07 3.47
N ARG A 203 7.08 33.18 2.15
CA ARG A 203 7.51 34.34 1.37
C ARG A 203 6.50 35.48 1.41
N TYR A 204 5.22 35.15 1.36
CA TYR A 204 4.14 36.13 1.17
C TYR A 204 3.20 36.23 2.36
N GLY A 205 3.33 35.35 3.36
CA GLY A 205 2.37 35.27 4.46
C GLY A 205 0.99 34.77 4.01
N GLU A 206 0.88 34.24 2.80
CA GLU A 206 -0.37 33.78 2.21
C GLU A 206 -0.72 32.37 2.71
N LEU A 207 -1.97 32.20 3.13
CA LEU A 207 -2.47 30.93 3.63
C LEU A 207 -3.40 30.26 2.62
N PRO A 208 -3.35 28.92 2.49
CA PRO A 208 -4.39 28.19 1.79
C PRO A 208 -5.75 28.41 2.46
N ARG A 209 -6.81 28.55 1.65
CA ARG A 209 -8.18 28.84 2.15
C ARG A 209 -8.69 27.90 3.23
N TRP A 210 -8.29 26.63 3.18
CA TRP A 210 -8.70 25.64 4.17
C TRP A 210 -8.01 25.88 5.53
N ILE A 211 -6.80 26.45 5.53
CA ILE A 211 -6.08 26.91 6.73
C ILE A 211 -6.66 28.23 7.23
N GLU A 212 -7.03 29.14 6.33
CA GLU A 212 -7.77 30.37 6.70
C GLU A 212 -9.07 30.02 7.44
N TYR A 213 -9.84 29.07 6.88
CA TYR A 213 -11.04 28.55 7.53
C TYR A 213 -10.75 27.96 8.91
N TYR A 214 -9.71 27.13 9.03
CA TYR A 214 -9.27 26.59 10.33
C TYR A 214 -8.87 27.69 11.31
N ALA A 215 -8.17 28.74 10.87
CA ALA A 215 -7.77 29.85 11.73
C ALA A 215 -8.96 30.65 12.26
N GLU A 216 -10.03 30.78 11.46
CA GLU A 216 -11.25 31.49 11.83
C GLU A 216 -12.18 30.66 12.74
N THR A 217 -12.25 29.35 12.52
CA THR A 217 -13.27 28.47 13.12
C THR A 217 -12.73 27.46 14.13
N GLY A 218 -11.44 27.13 14.05
CA GLY A 218 -10.82 26.00 14.75
C GLY A 218 -11.18 24.63 14.16
N GLU A 219 -11.95 24.57 13.07
CA GLU A 219 -12.43 23.32 12.49
C GLU A 219 -11.47 22.78 11.41
N VAL A 220 -11.08 21.51 11.57
CA VAL A 220 -10.20 20.80 10.64
C VAL A 220 -10.99 20.31 9.43
N VAL A 221 -10.56 20.71 8.23
CA VAL A 221 -11.25 20.37 6.98
C VAL A 221 -10.71 19.09 6.35
N THR A 222 -11.61 18.22 5.89
CA THR A 222 -11.28 16.96 5.21
C THR A 222 -11.04 17.18 3.71
N ASN A 223 -10.45 16.20 3.00
CA ASN A 223 -10.34 16.26 1.54
C ASN A 223 -11.69 16.41 0.84
N ALA A 224 -12.76 15.82 1.37
CA ALA A 224 -14.11 15.95 0.82
C ALA A 224 -14.57 17.42 0.89
N THR A 225 -14.40 18.05 2.06
CA THR A 225 -14.73 19.47 2.26
C THR A 225 -13.84 20.39 1.41
N VAL A 226 -12.55 20.09 1.28
CA VAL A 226 -11.64 20.85 0.40
C VAL A 226 -12.05 20.75 -1.07
N ASN A 227 -12.45 19.56 -1.54
CA ASN A 227 -12.94 19.36 -2.90
C ASN A 227 -14.28 20.07 -3.13
N GLU A 228 -15.17 20.06 -2.15
CA GLU A 228 -16.43 20.83 -2.20
C GLU A 228 -16.16 22.33 -2.25
N LEU A 229 -15.31 22.87 -1.36
CA LEU A 229 -14.93 24.29 -1.35
C LEU A 229 -14.25 24.70 -2.67
N ARG A 230 -13.42 23.83 -3.24
CA ARG A 230 -12.79 24.05 -4.55
C ARG A 230 -13.83 24.06 -5.68
N SER A 231 -14.77 23.11 -5.70
CA SER A 231 -15.85 23.07 -6.69
C SER A 231 -16.78 24.30 -6.59
N GLN A 232 -17.03 24.78 -5.37
CA GLN A 232 -17.77 26.00 -5.10
C GLN A 232 -16.99 27.26 -5.51
N ALA A 233 -15.66 27.26 -5.38
CA ALA A 233 -14.81 28.36 -5.83
C ALA A 233 -14.63 28.40 -7.35
N GLU A 234 -14.65 27.25 -8.02
CA GLU A 234 -14.61 27.14 -9.49
C GLU A 234 -15.96 27.57 -10.10
N THR A 235 -17.09 27.22 -9.47
CA THR A 235 -18.43 27.70 -9.87
C THR A 235 -18.68 29.16 -9.51
N LYS A 236 -18.16 29.67 -8.39
CA LYS A 236 -18.18 31.10 -8.03
C LYS A 236 -17.02 31.90 -8.64
N GLY A 237 -16.15 31.25 -9.40
CA GLY A 237 -14.92 31.80 -9.99
C GLY A 237 -15.17 32.96 -10.95
N ASP A 238 -16.42 33.14 -11.40
CA ASP A 238 -16.80 34.21 -12.33
C ASP A 238 -17.42 35.45 -11.65
N GLN A 239 -17.84 35.36 -10.39
CA GLN A 239 -18.51 36.47 -9.68
C GLN A 239 -17.84 36.89 -8.35
N SER A 240 -17.19 35.97 -7.63
CA SER A 240 -16.62 36.30 -6.31
C SER A 240 -15.23 36.95 -6.39
N ARG A 241 -14.44 36.67 -7.45
CA ARG A 241 -13.16 37.37 -7.68
C ARG A 241 -13.33 38.87 -7.96
N LYS A 242 -14.48 39.29 -8.51
CA LYS A 242 -14.80 40.72 -8.71
C LYS A 242 -15.27 41.41 -7.42
N ASN A 243 -15.94 40.70 -6.52
CA ASN A 243 -16.55 41.30 -5.32
C ASN A 243 -15.65 41.37 -4.09
N LEU A 244 -14.66 40.48 -3.94
CA LEU A 244 -13.71 40.57 -2.81
C LEU A 244 -12.67 41.69 -3.03
N PHE A 245 -12.21 41.91 -4.26
CA PHE A 245 -11.31 43.02 -4.63
C PHE A 245 -11.99 44.40 -4.50
N ALA A 246 -13.27 44.52 -4.88
CA ALA A 246 -14.03 45.76 -4.73
C ALA A 246 -14.32 46.10 -3.25
N ARG A 247 -14.42 45.10 -2.36
CA ARG A 247 -14.61 45.32 -0.92
C ARG A 247 -13.32 45.62 -0.15
N LEU A 248 -12.17 45.15 -0.61
CA LEU A 248 -10.88 45.37 0.06
C LEU A 248 -10.13 46.61 -0.47
N PHE A 249 -10.40 47.07 -1.69
CA PHE A 249 -9.69 48.22 -2.29
C PHE A 249 -10.61 49.32 -2.89
N GLY A 250 -11.93 49.19 -2.77
CA GLY A 250 -12.90 50.21 -3.20
C GLY A 250 -13.13 51.29 -2.15
N GLY A 251 -12.10 52.09 -1.88
CA GLY A 251 -12.20 53.31 -1.06
C GLY A 251 -13.04 54.39 -1.77
N LYS A 252 -13.91 55.03 -0.99
CA LYS A 252 -14.80 56.13 -1.35
C LYS A 252 -14.11 57.24 -2.15
N SER A 253 -14.77 57.72 -3.20
CA SER A 253 -14.66 59.11 -3.67
C SER A 253 -15.49 60.01 -2.77
#